data_AF-A0A7X8QTM6-F1
#
_entry.id   AF-A0A7X8QTM6-F1
#
_cell.length_a   1.000
_cell.length_b   1.000
_cell.length_c   1.000
_cell.angle_alpha   90.00
_cell.angle_beta   90.00
_cell.angle_gamma   90.00
#
_symmetry.space_group_name_H-M   'P 1'
#
loop_
_entity.id
_entity.type
_entity.pdbx_description
1 polymer ?
#
loop_
_entity_poly.entity_id
_entity_poly.type
_entity_poly.pdbx_seq_one_letter_code
_entity_poly.pdbx_strand_id
1 'polypeptide(L)'
;QDDQNLIAFLKEELLAENDVVTVGASEWSVALRFKNSANVSDERLHAALVNIYREAVTELNVPTQHDGQTLAEAEQRRRSIVFWLGTCSDDATKSFLLRLVADTAQNSSTRIIAVASYLRAANAQEAKEVLVRLLISESRMDSQTRSSIISHAHMAYTEAGQEKKRAIIESLYVALASEDAKWLFRVYDNILSHLSQQYADSRQRRDILKRLINATPTCLADELALPDLKARLDRLQKIKPTTDISTNLAVLNSRDFSQPPPGGDAVAVAAEVTTEPTTTTRVSGVTLRVLGGLLLIALAAIGMWSLMRTREPRH
;
A
#
# COMPACT_ATOMS: atom_id res chain seq x y z
N GLN A 1 33.92 -7.40 -12.44
CA GLN A 1 33.35 -7.27 -13.79
C GLN A 1 31.86 -7.53 -13.77
N ASP A 2 31.40 -8.60 -13.10
CA ASP A 2 29.96 -8.93 -13.01
C ASP A 2 29.08 -7.89 -12.29
N ASP A 3 29.59 -7.20 -11.25
CA ASP A 3 28.78 -6.22 -10.52
C ASP A 3 28.58 -4.90 -11.29
N GLN A 4 29.56 -4.51 -12.12
CA GLN A 4 29.40 -3.37 -13.01
C GLN A 4 28.41 -3.67 -14.13
N ASN A 5 28.46 -4.90 -14.67
CA ASN A 5 27.47 -5.37 -15.66
C ASN A 5 26.06 -5.41 -15.07
N LEU A 6 25.91 -5.88 -13.82
CA LEU A 6 24.64 -5.85 -13.10
C LEU A 6 24.11 -4.42 -12.92
N ILE A 7 24.95 -3.49 -12.48
CA ILE A 7 24.56 -2.09 -12.29
C ILE A 7 24.15 -1.45 -13.62
N ALA A 8 24.92 -1.67 -14.69
CA ALA A 8 24.61 -1.13 -16.02
C ALA A 8 23.25 -1.64 -16.52
N PHE A 9 23.01 -2.94 -16.42
CA PHE A 9 21.74 -3.55 -16.79
C PHE A 9 20.56 -2.99 -15.98
N LEU A 10 20.70 -2.91 -14.65
CA LEU A 10 19.66 -2.38 -13.78
C LEU A 10 19.32 -0.92 -14.14
N LYS A 11 20.31 -0.09 -14.48
CA LYS A 11 20.06 1.30 -14.89
C LYS A 11 19.19 1.39 -16.15
N GLU A 12 19.34 0.47 -17.09
CA GLU A 12 18.52 0.42 -18.30
C GLU A 12 17.08 -0.05 -17.98
N GLU A 13 16.94 -1.14 -17.23
CA GLU A 13 15.62 -1.69 -16.87
C GLU A 13 14.79 -0.73 -16.00
N LEU A 14 15.41 -0.07 -15.02
CA LEU A 14 14.73 0.86 -14.12
C LEU A 14 14.22 2.13 -14.82
N LEU A 15 14.70 2.42 -16.04
CA LEU A 15 14.22 3.52 -16.88
C LEU A 15 13.17 3.07 -17.91
N ALA A 16 13.13 1.78 -18.24
CA ALA A 16 12.18 1.22 -19.19
C ALA A 16 10.74 1.12 -18.64
N GLU A 17 10.58 1.12 -17.30
CA GLU A 17 9.29 1.31 -16.61
C GLU A 17 8.80 2.76 -16.78
N ASN A 18 8.39 3.14 -18.00
CA ASN A 18 7.82 4.45 -18.34
C ASN A 18 6.32 4.58 -18.08
N ASP A 19 5.64 3.50 -17.69
CA ASP A 19 4.26 3.57 -17.22
C ASP A 19 4.30 3.75 -15.70
N VAL A 20 3.74 4.87 -15.25
CA VAL A 20 3.56 5.29 -13.86
C VAL A 20 3.51 4.06 -12.95
N VAL A 21 4.45 3.94 -12.02
CA VAL A 21 4.42 2.96 -10.91
C VAL A 21 3.16 3.21 -10.09
N THR A 22 2.03 2.77 -10.62
CA THR A 22 0.74 2.71 -9.97
C THR A 22 0.74 1.41 -9.21
N VAL A 23 1.33 1.47 -8.01
CA VAL A 23 1.49 0.32 -7.12
C VAL A 23 0.22 -0.53 -7.10
N GLY A 24 0.26 -1.58 -7.90
CA GLY A 24 -0.85 -2.41 -8.33
C GLY A 24 -0.28 -3.79 -8.69
N ALA A 25 -1.06 -4.84 -8.46
CA ALA A 25 -0.62 -6.20 -8.16
C ALA A 25 0.21 -6.98 -9.23
N SER A 26 0.80 -6.34 -10.25
CA SER A 26 1.62 -7.00 -11.28
C SER A 26 3.06 -6.49 -11.44
N GLU A 27 3.47 -5.44 -10.71
CA GLU A 27 4.77 -4.77 -10.95
C GLU A 27 5.99 -5.57 -10.42
N TRP A 28 5.84 -6.30 -9.31
CA TRP A 28 6.94 -7.09 -8.73
C TRP A 28 7.43 -8.24 -9.63
N SER A 29 6.59 -8.68 -10.56
CA SER A 29 6.86 -9.85 -11.40
C SER A 29 8.10 -9.68 -12.27
N VAL A 30 8.40 -8.44 -12.70
CA VAL A 30 9.59 -8.11 -13.49
C VAL A 30 10.84 -8.27 -12.63
N ALA A 31 10.88 -7.59 -11.48
CA ALA A 31 11.99 -7.65 -10.54
C ALA A 31 12.28 -9.08 -10.04
N LEU A 32 11.22 -9.85 -9.72
CA LEU A 32 11.35 -11.26 -9.32
C LEU A 32 11.87 -12.14 -10.47
N ARG A 33 11.34 -11.96 -11.68
CA ARG A 33 11.79 -12.72 -12.85
C ARG A 33 13.26 -12.47 -13.11
N PHE A 34 13.69 -11.21 -13.06
CA PHE A 34 15.08 -10.84 -13.19
C PHE A 34 15.96 -11.50 -12.12
N LYS A 35 15.61 -11.34 -10.84
CA LYS A 35 16.37 -11.92 -9.73
C LYS A 35 16.53 -13.44 -9.87
N ASN A 36 15.45 -14.12 -10.26
CA ASN A 36 15.42 -15.56 -10.44
C ASN A 36 16.21 -16.02 -11.69
N SER A 37 16.08 -15.33 -12.82
CA SER A 37 16.77 -15.71 -14.07
C SER A 37 18.27 -15.41 -14.01
N ALA A 38 18.66 -14.31 -13.35
CA ALA A 38 20.05 -13.92 -13.18
C ALA A 38 20.73 -14.60 -11.97
N ASN A 39 19.97 -15.36 -11.16
CA ASN A 39 20.44 -16.04 -9.95
C ASN A 39 21.24 -15.11 -9.01
N VAL A 40 20.72 -13.90 -8.80
CA VAL A 40 21.38 -12.87 -7.97
C VAL A 40 20.88 -12.99 -6.53
N SER A 41 21.81 -13.05 -5.56
CA SER A 41 21.44 -13.06 -4.15
C SER A 41 20.84 -11.73 -3.70
N ASP A 42 20.08 -11.77 -2.61
CA ASP A 42 19.43 -10.59 -2.02
C ASP A 42 20.45 -9.51 -1.66
N GLU A 43 21.57 -9.90 -1.05
CA GLU A 43 22.65 -8.99 -0.65
C GLU A 43 23.31 -8.31 -1.86
N ARG A 44 23.52 -9.07 -2.93
CA ARG A 44 24.15 -8.59 -4.15
C ARG A 44 23.21 -7.64 -4.90
N LEU A 45 21.93 -7.98 -5.01
CA LEU A 45 20.92 -7.12 -5.62
C LEU A 45 20.69 -5.85 -4.78
N HIS A 46 20.61 -5.97 -3.46
CA HIS A 46 20.54 -4.86 -2.51
C HIS A 46 21.70 -3.87 -2.72
N ALA A 47 22.93 -4.38 -2.72
CA ALA A 47 24.12 -3.54 -2.85
C ALA A 47 24.12 -2.77 -4.18
N ALA A 48 23.75 -3.41 -5.28
CA ALA A 48 23.65 -2.79 -6.59
C ALA A 48 22.55 -1.71 -6.63
N LEU A 49 21.35 -2.05 -6.16
CA LEU A 49 20.21 -1.13 -6.11
C LEU A 49 20.50 0.10 -5.24
N VAL A 50 21.02 -0.10 -4.02
CA VAL A 50 21.37 1.01 -3.12
C VAL A 50 22.50 1.87 -3.69
N ASN A 51 23.41 1.32 -4.49
CA ASN A 51 24.41 2.12 -5.18
C ASN A 51 23.76 3.09 -6.19
N ILE A 52 22.90 2.57 -7.07
CA ILE A 52 22.16 3.37 -8.05
C ILE A 52 21.25 4.39 -7.34
N TYR A 53 20.66 4.02 -6.20
CA TYR A 53 19.83 4.92 -5.40
C TYR A 53 20.63 6.14 -4.94
N ARG A 54 21.85 5.95 -4.45
CA ARG A 54 22.72 7.06 -4.00
C ARG A 54 23.10 7.99 -5.13
N GLU A 55 23.36 7.45 -6.32
CA GLU A 55 23.62 8.24 -7.53
C GLU A 55 22.41 9.11 -7.88
N ALA A 56 21.21 8.51 -7.95
CA ALA A 56 19.97 9.24 -8.23
C ALA A 56 19.67 10.33 -7.18
N VAL A 57 19.88 10.05 -5.90
CA VAL A 57 19.73 11.06 -4.83
C VAL A 57 20.76 12.18 -4.96
N THR A 58 21.98 11.89 -5.40
CA THR A 58 23.01 12.91 -5.62
C THR A 58 22.58 13.88 -6.72
N GLU A 59 22.08 13.37 -7.85
CA GLU A 59 21.53 14.19 -8.95
C GLU A 59 20.38 15.09 -8.47
N LEU A 60 19.45 14.52 -7.70
CA LEU A 60 18.29 15.25 -7.16
C LEU A 60 18.66 16.33 -6.13
N ASN A 61 19.82 16.21 -5.46
CA ASN A 61 20.30 17.19 -4.48
C ASN A 61 20.99 18.40 -5.11
N VAL A 62 21.34 18.35 -6.40
CA VAL A 62 21.95 19.48 -7.14
C VAL A 62 21.11 19.87 -8.37
N PRO A 63 19.81 20.21 -8.18
CA PRO A 63 18.87 20.37 -9.29
C PRO A 63 19.24 21.49 -10.28
N THR A 64 20.07 22.46 -9.87
CA THR A 64 20.54 23.55 -10.74
C THR A 64 21.57 23.10 -11.79
N GLN A 65 22.13 21.89 -11.64
CA GLN A 65 23.15 21.33 -12.56
C GLN A 65 22.56 20.39 -13.61
N HIS A 66 21.26 20.12 -13.55
CA HIS A 66 20.59 19.15 -14.40
C HIS A 66 19.36 19.77 -15.07
N ASP A 67 19.05 19.31 -16.28
CA ASP A 67 17.79 19.67 -16.92
C ASP A 67 16.60 18.94 -16.26
N GLY A 68 15.39 19.39 -16.59
CA GLY A 68 14.17 18.82 -16.02
C GLY A 68 13.95 17.36 -16.37
N GLN A 69 14.45 16.89 -17.52
CA GLN A 69 14.33 15.49 -17.93
C GLN A 69 15.21 14.60 -17.06
N THR A 70 16.47 14.99 -16.87
CA THR A 70 17.44 14.27 -16.03
C THR A 70 16.92 14.14 -14.61
N LEU A 71 16.32 15.19 -14.05
CA LEU A 71 15.73 15.16 -12.70
C LEU A 71 14.49 14.25 -12.64
N ALA A 72 13.66 14.24 -13.68
CA ALA A 72 12.51 13.33 -13.76
C ALA A 72 12.95 11.86 -13.84
N GLU A 73 13.97 11.56 -14.64
CA GLU A 73 14.56 10.22 -14.73
C GLU A 73 15.21 9.79 -13.42
N ALA A 74 15.93 10.69 -12.73
CA ALA A 74 16.51 10.43 -11.42
C ALA A 74 15.44 10.10 -10.36
N GLU A 75 14.34 10.86 -10.34
CA GLU A 75 13.21 10.60 -9.44
C GLU A 75 12.51 9.27 -9.77
N GLN A 76 12.35 8.94 -11.06
CA GLN A 76 11.79 7.66 -11.48
C GLN A 76 12.69 6.50 -11.07
N ARG A 77 13.99 6.56 -11.38
CA ARG A 77 14.98 5.56 -10.94
C ARG A 77 14.91 5.36 -9.44
N ARG A 78 14.91 6.45 -8.67
CA ARG A 78 14.82 6.40 -7.20
C ARG A 78 13.59 5.64 -6.72
N ARG A 79 12.42 5.87 -7.32
CA ARG A 79 11.17 5.17 -6.99
C ARG A 79 11.20 3.69 -7.36
N SER A 80 11.60 3.36 -8.60
CA SER A 80 11.70 1.97 -9.06
C SER A 80 12.72 1.18 -8.25
N ILE A 81 13.82 1.80 -7.80
CA ILE A 81 14.79 1.15 -6.91
C ILE A 81 14.17 0.82 -5.56
N VAL A 82 13.52 1.80 -4.92
CA VAL A 82 12.88 1.58 -3.61
C VAL A 82 11.80 0.50 -3.74
N PHE A 83 11.08 0.48 -4.87
CA PHE A 83 10.20 -0.62 -5.22
C PHE A 83 11.01 -1.92 -5.30
N TRP A 84 11.85 -2.15 -6.31
CA TRP A 84 12.58 -3.41 -6.53
C TRP A 84 13.28 -4.01 -5.30
N LEU A 85 13.75 -3.18 -4.36
CA LEU A 85 14.26 -3.64 -3.07
C LEU A 85 13.29 -4.55 -2.29
N GLY A 86 11.97 -4.44 -2.46
CA GLY A 86 11.01 -5.36 -1.84
C GLY A 86 11.13 -6.81 -2.30
N THR A 87 11.91 -7.11 -3.34
CA THR A 87 12.26 -8.49 -3.73
C THR A 87 13.40 -9.08 -2.92
N CYS A 88 14.13 -8.27 -2.14
CA CYS A 88 15.19 -8.69 -1.24
C CYS A 88 14.65 -8.80 0.19
N SER A 89 14.86 -9.95 0.83
CA SER A 89 14.40 -10.25 2.19
C SER A 89 15.52 -10.22 3.23
N ASP A 90 16.71 -9.73 2.85
CA ASP A 90 17.84 -9.56 3.75
C ASP A 90 17.64 -8.39 4.73
N ASP A 91 18.33 -8.44 5.86
CA ASP A 91 18.18 -7.45 6.94
C ASP A 91 18.67 -6.04 6.55
N ALA A 92 19.64 -5.93 5.63
CA ALA A 92 20.13 -4.63 5.18
C ALA A 92 19.08 -3.91 4.32
N THR A 93 18.38 -4.65 3.45
CA THR A 93 17.22 -4.17 2.71
C THR A 93 16.12 -3.68 3.64
N LYS A 94 15.68 -4.52 4.58
CA LYS A 94 14.62 -4.16 5.53
C LYS A 94 14.98 -2.91 6.34
N SER A 95 16.22 -2.84 6.83
CA SER A 95 16.73 -1.69 7.58
C SER A 95 16.80 -0.41 6.73
N PHE A 96 17.20 -0.53 5.47
CA PHE A 96 17.20 0.60 4.53
C PHE A 96 15.78 1.12 4.28
N LEU A 97 14.83 0.23 3.99
CA LEU A 97 13.43 0.60 3.75
C LEU A 97 12.80 1.26 4.98
N LEU A 98 13.01 0.73 6.19
CA LEU A 98 12.50 1.34 7.42
C LEU A 98 13.06 2.74 7.67
N ARG A 99 14.33 3.00 7.33
CA ARG A 99 14.90 4.35 7.40
C ARG A 99 14.20 5.30 6.46
N LEU A 100 13.92 4.89 5.22
CA LEU A 100 13.15 5.70 4.27
C LEU A 100 11.73 5.97 4.76
N VAL A 101 11.06 4.99 5.37
CA VAL A 101 9.73 5.16 5.95
C VAL A 101 9.73 6.19 7.09
N ALA A 102 10.77 6.17 7.93
CA ALA A 102 10.92 7.04 9.09
C ALA A 102 11.37 8.47 8.74
N ASP A 103 12.02 8.68 7.59
CA ASP A 103 12.53 9.97 7.16
C ASP A 103 11.38 10.90 6.71
N THR A 104 11.02 11.85 7.57
CA THR A 104 9.94 12.82 7.30
C THR A 104 10.33 13.89 6.26
N ALA A 105 11.61 13.99 5.89
CA ALA A 105 12.04 14.86 4.79
C ALA A 105 11.75 14.24 3.41
N GLN A 106 11.54 12.92 3.34
CA GLN A 106 11.13 12.26 2.10
C GLN A 106 9.69 12.64 1.72
N ASN A 107 9.45 12.76 0.42
CA ASN A 107 8.10 12.93 -0.09
C ASN A 107 7.22 11.70 0.27
N SER A 108 5.91 11.92 0.40
CA SER A 108 4.96 10.88 0.81
C SER A 108 4.96 9.67 -0.12
N SER A 109 5.11 9.89 -1.43
CA SER A 109 5.18 8.80 -2.43
C SER A 109 6.33 7.84 -2.17
N THR A 110 7.54 8.34 -1.86
CA THR A 110 8.70 7.52 -1.52
C THR A 110 8.44 6.68 -0.29
N ARG A 111 7.90 7.31 0.75
CA ARG A 111 7.64 6.65 2.02
C ARG A 111 6.60 5.54 1.81
N ILE A 112 5.57 5.80 1.00
CA ILE A 112 4.55 4.82 0.62
C ILE A 112 5.16 3.62 -0.13
N ILE A 113 6.00 3.87 -1.15
CA ILE A 113 6.69 2.80 -1.89
C ILE A 113 7.60 2.00 -0.96
N ALA A 114 8.32 2.66 -0.04
CA ALA A 114 9.16 2.00 0.93
C ALA A 114 8.35 1.11 1.90
N VAL A 115 7.16 1.55 2.33
CA VAL A 115 6.25 0.71 3.12
C VAL A 115 5.79 -0.52 2.33
N ALA A 116 5.37 -0.34 1.07
CA ALA A 116 4.93 -1.45 0.23
C ALA A 116 6.04 -2.50 0.06
N SER A 117 7.25 -2.02 -0.22
CA SER A 117 8.45 -2.85 -0.43
C SER A 117 8.86 -3.57 0.85
N TYR A 118 8.81 -2.87 1.99
CA TYR A 118 9.10 -3.48 3.29
C TYR A 118 8.06 -4.54 3.63
N LEU A 119 6.76 -4.24 3.48
CA LEU A 119 5.69 -5.20 3.73
C LEU A 119 5.81 -6.43 2.86
N ARG A 120 6.35 -6.34 1.63
CA ARG A 120 6.65 -7.50 0.79
C ARG A 120 7.77 -8.36 1.37
N ALA A 121 8.91 -7.76 1.70
CA ALA A 121 10.10 -8.43 2.23
C ALA A 121 9.94 -8.95 3.67
N ALA A 122 9.04 -8.36 4.45
CA ALA A 122 8.87 -8.64 5.87
C ALA A 122 8.35 -10.05 6.14
N ASN A 123 8.78 -10.65 7.24
CA ASN A 123 8.11 -11.82 7.84
C ASN A 123 6.81 -11.41 8.58
N ALA A 124 6.12 -12.37 9.20
CA ALA A 124 4.86 -12.13 9.91
C ALA A 124 5.00 -11.11 11.06
N GLN A 125 6.02 -11.26 11.89
CA GLN A 125 6.26 -10.39 13.04
C GLN A 125 6.62 -8.97 12.60
N GLU A 126 7.54 -8.84 11.65
CA GLU A 126 7.97 -7.56 11.06
C GLU A 126 6.81 -6.81 10.40
N ALA A 127 5.93 -7.54 9.70
CA ALA A 127 4.73 -6.97 9.07
C ALA A 127 3.75 -6.43 10.13
N LYS A 128 3.52 -7.18 11.22
CA LYS A 128 2.69 -6.70 12.33
C LYS A 128 3.28 -5.44 12.97
N GLU A 129 4.58 -5.44 13.27
CA GLU A 129 5.24 -4.31 13.93
C GLU A 129 5.17 -3.03 13.10
N VAL A 130 5.44 -3.11 11.80
CA VAL A 130 5.36 -1.93 10.93
C VAL A 130 3.92 -1.44 10.77
N LEU A 131 2.92 -2.33 10.66
CA LEU A 131 1.52 -1.93 10.55
C LEU A 131 1.01 -1.27 11.83
N VAL A 132 1.37 -1.80 13.01
CA VAL A 132 1.05 -1.18 14.30
C VAL A 132 1.67 0.22 14.40
N ARG A 133 2.95 0.37 14.02
CA ARG A 133 3.64 1.65 14.04
C ARG A 133 2.96 2.68 13.14
N LEU A 134 2.60 2.29 11.93
CA LEU A 134 2.15 3.23 10.90
C LEU A 134 0.65 3.53 10.92
N LEU A 135 -0.17 2.62 11.46
CA LEU A 135 -1.64 2.77 11.47
C LEU A 135 -2.20 3.12 12.85
N ILE A 136 -1.53 2.74 13.94
CA ILE A 136 -2.11 2.77 15.30
C ILE A 136 -1.40 3.78 16.20
N SER A 137 -0.06 3.80 16.15
CA SER A 137 0.76 4.54 17.11
C SER A 137 0.56 6.06 17.00
N GLU A 138 0.98 6.84 18.00
CA GLU A 138 0.85 8.31 17.99
C GLU A 138 1.54 8.95 16.77
N SER A 139 2.64 8.35 16.31
CA SER A 139 3.36 8.75 15.10
C SER A 139 2.79 8.17 13.80
N ARG A 140 1.53 7.71 13.80
CA ARG A 140 0.88 7.14 12.60
C ARG A 140 0.85 8.17 11.46
N MET A 141 0.85 7.68 10.24
CA MET A 141 0.80 8.55 9.06
C MET A 141 -0.59 9.21 8.92
N ASP A 142 -0.70 10.26 8.11
CA ASP A 142 -1.98 10.93 7.82
C ASP A 142 -2.97 9.97 7.13
N SER A 143 -4.26 10.32 7.12
CA SER A 143 -5.31 9.41 6.63
C SER A 143 -5.14 8.99 5.17
N GLN A 144 -4.63 9.88 4.31
CA GLN A 144 -4.42 9.53 2.90
C GLN A 144 -3.31 8.49 2.78
N THR A 145 -2.22 8.70 3.50
CA THR A 145 -1.11 7.75 3.52
C THR A 145 -1.50 6.42 4.17
N ARG A 146 -2.29 6.44 5.25
CA ARG A 146 -2.85 5.20 5.84
C ARG A 146 -3.69 4.42 4.83
N SER A 147 -4.50 5.09 4.00
CA SER A 147 -5.25 4.43 2.93
C SER A 147 -4.33 3.64 1.99
N SER A 148 -3.20 4.22 1.58
CA SER A 148 -2.23 3.53 0.72
C SER A 148 -1.59 2.34 1.45
N ILE A 149 -1.23 2.50 2.72
CA ILE A 149 -0.66 1.41 3.53
C ILE A 149 -1.62 0.23 3.63
N ILE A 150 -2.93 0.47 3.81
CA ILE A 150 -3.93 -0.59 3.86
C ILE A 150 -3.99 -1.35 2.52
N SER A 151 -3.95 -0.63 1.39
CA SER A 151 -3.88 -1.25 0.06
C SER A 151 -2.60 -2.08 -0.14
N HIS A 152 -1.45 -1.59 0.34
CA HIS A 152 -0.19 -2.33 0.26
C HIS A 152 -0.16 -3.56 1.18
N ALA A 153 -0.80 -3.47 2.36
CA ALA A 153 -0.99 -4.63 3.22
C ALA A 153 -1.82 -5.72 2.52
N HIS A 154 -2.85 -5.34 1.77
CA HIS A 154 -3.61 -6.29 0.93
C HIS A 154 -2.75 -6.93 -0.16
N MET A 155 -1.89 -6.17 -0.87
CA MET A 155 -0.95 -6.75 -1.84
C MET A 155 0.04 -7.72 -1.19
N ALA A 156 0.62 -7.34 -0.05
CA ALA A 156 1.51 -8.23 0.70
C ALA A 156 0.78 -9.49 1.19
N TYR A 157 -0.50 -9.38 1.55
CA TYR A 157 -1.35 -10.50 1.93
C TYR A 157 -1.54 -11.50 0.79
N THR A 158 -1.79 -11.04 -0.45
CA THR A 158 -2.07 -11.95 -1.57
C THR A 158 -0.92 -12.91 -1.87
N GLU A 159 0.32 -12.47 -1.61
CA GLU A 159 1.53 -13.23 -1.91
C GLU A 159 2.12 -13.96 -0.69
N ALA A 160 1.59 -13.69 0.50
CA ALA A 160 2.15 -14.17 1.76
C ALA A 160 1.79 -15.62 2.09
N GLY A 161 2.69 -16.27 2.85
CA GLY A 161 2.38 -17.48 3.61
C GLY A 161 1.37 -17.21 4.75
N GLN A 162 0.84 -18.29 5.33
CA GLN A 162 -0.28 -18.22 6.27
C GLN A 162 -0.01 -17.37 7.52
N GLU A 163 1.17 -17.47 8.12
CA GLU A 163 1.54 -16.71 9.32
C GLU A 163 1.47 -15.20 9.07
N LYS A 164 2.03 -14.75 7.94
CA LYS A 164 2.02 -13.34 7.55
C LYS A 164 0.63 -12.87 7.12
N LYS A 165 -0.17 -13.73 6.49
CA LYS A 165 -1.59 -13.44 6.22
C LYS A 165 -2.36 -13.17 7.52
N ARG A 166 -2.18 -14.00 8.54
CA ARG A 166 -2.76 -13.79 9.88
C ARG A 166 -2.26 -12.48 10.51
N ALA A 167 -0.94 -12.24 10.47
CA ALA A 167 -0.35 -11.01 10.99
C ALA A 167 -0.94 -9.74 10.36
N ILE A 168 -1.12 -9.73 9.04
CA ILE A 168 -1.73 -8.60 8.33
C ILE A 168 -3.19 -8.43 8.74
N ILE A 169 -4.02 -9.49 8.68
CA ILE A 169 -5.44 -9.41 9.03
C ILE A 169 -5.64 -8.94 10.47
N GLU A 170 -4.99 -9.59 11.44
CA GLU A 170 -5.14 -9.28 12.86
C GLU A 170 -4.64 -7.85 13.17
N SER A 171 -3.57 -7.38 12.51
CA SER A 171 -3.11 -5.99 12.63
C SER A 171 -4.13 -4.98 12.08
N LEU A 172 -4.77 -5.30 10.95
CA LEU A 172 -5.79 -4.44 10.35
C LEU A 172 -7.07 -4.38 11.20
N TYR A 173 -7.42 -5.44 11.95
CA TYR A 173 -8.54 -5.39 12.92
C TYR A 173 -8.30 -4.38 14.04
N VAL A 174 -7.13 -4.45 14.67
CA VAL A 174 -6.77 -3.53 15.75
C VAL A 174 -6.63 -2.10 15.22
N ALA A 175 -6.07 -1.94 14.01
CA ALA A 175 -5.95 -0.64 13.37
C ALA A 175 -7.31 -0.02 13.06
N LEU A 176 -8.24 -0.77 12.47
CA LEU A 176 -9.60 -0.32 12.20
C LEU A 176 -10.34 0.07 13.49
N ALA A 177 -10.16 -0.70 14.57
CA ALA A 177 -10.77 -0.38 15.86
C ALA A 177 -10.30 0.96 16.43
N SER A 178 -9.05 1.34 16.13
CA SER A 178 -8.39 2.58 16.56
C SER A 178 -8.56 3.75 15.57
N GLU A 179 -9.25 3.53 14.45
CA GLU A 179 -9.44 4.54 13.41
C GLU A 179 -10.47 5.60 13.85
N ASP A 180 -10.28 6.83 13.39
CA ASP A 180 -11.14 7.98 13.66
C ASP A 180 -11.73 8.61 12.37
N ALA A 181 -11.06 8.43 11.23
CA ALA A 181 -11.55 8.83 9.94
C ALA A 181 -12.65 7.86 9.45
N LYS A 182 -13.88 8.36 9.34
CA LYS A 182 -15.04 7.61 8.84
C LYS A 182 -14.80 7.10 7.43
N TRP A 183 -14.20 7.93 6.57
CA TRP A 183 -14.01 7.55 5.17
C TRP A 183 -13.07 6.34 5.02
N LEU A 184 -12.07 6.20 5.91
CA LEU A 184 -11.14 5.07 5.92
C LEU A 184 -11.80 3.76 6.30
N PHE A 185 -12.91 3.77 7.05
CA PHE A 185 -13.68 2.56 7.34
C PHE A 185 -13.99 1.80 6.06
N ARG A 186 -14.37 2.48 4.97
CA ARG A 186 -14.69 1.82 3.69
C ARG A 186 -13.50 1.09 3.10
N VAL A 187 -12.30 1.64 3.25
CA VAL A 187 -11.06 1.03 2.72
C VAL A 187 -10.76 -0.26 3.47
N TYR A 188 -10.76 -0.20 4.81
CA TYR A 188 -10.63 -1.38 5.66
C TYR A 188 -11.74 -2.40 5.37
N ASP A 189 -13.00 -1.97 5.39
CA ASP A 189 -14.18 -2.82 5.27
C ASP A 189 -14.19 -3.58 3.95
N ASN A 190 -13.91 -2.88 2.84
CA ASN A 190 -13.84 -3.50 1.52
C ASN A 190 -12.71 -4.53 1.42
N ILE A 191 -11.61 -4.40 2.15
CA ILE A 191 -10.54 -5.40 2.13
C ILE A 191 -10.88 -6.55 3.08
N LEU A 192 -11.11 -6.23 4.34
CA LEU A 192 -11.31 -7.22 5.40
C LEU A 192 -12.55 -8.09 5.19
N SER A 193 -13.64 -7.57 4.63
CA SER A 193 -14.85 -8.38 4.37
C SER A 193 -14.64 -9.45 3.31
N HIS A 194 -13.68 -9.26 2.40
CA HIS A 194 -13.34 -10.26 1.39
C HIS A 194 -12.28 -11.24 1.89
N LEU A 195 -11.31 -10.74 2.68
CA LEU A 195 -10.21 -11.56 3.17
C LEU A 195 -10.57 -12.41 4.38
N SER A 196 -11.58 -11.99 5.16
CA SER A 196 -11.99 -12.71 6.36
C SER A 196 -13.48 -12.76 6.58
N GLN A 197 -14.01 -13.99 6.53
CA GLN A 197 -15.39 -14.27 6.92
C GLN A 197 -15.63 -13.94 8.40
N GLN A 198 -14.64 -14.17 9.27
CA GLN A 198 -14.74 -13.82 10.68
C GLN A 198 -14.97 -12.33 10.87
N TYR A 199 -14.25 -11.47 10.14
CA TYR A 199 -14.52 -10.03 10.17
C TYR A 199 -15.89 -9.69 9.57
N ALA A 200 -16.21 -10.29 8.42
CA ALA A 200 -17.43 -9.98 7.67
C ALA A 200 -18.69 -10.16 8.54
N ASP A 201 -18.71 -11.21 9.36
CA ASP A 201 -19.81 -11.57 10.25
C ASP A 201 -19.62 -11.10 11.70
N SER A 202 -18.55 -10.36 11.98
CA SER A 202 -18.19 -9.98 13.35
C SER A 202 -19.12 -8.93 13.94
N ARG A 203 -19.34 -9.02 15.26
CA ARG A 203 -19.98 -7.95 16.01
C ARG A 203 -19.14 -6.66 15.97
N GLN A 204 -17.81 -6.79 16.05
CA GLN A 204 -16.87 -5.66 16.14
C GLN A 204 -16.93 -4.79 14.88
N ARG A 205 -17.05 -5.37 13.68
CA ARG A 205 -17.28 -4.62 12.42
C ARG A 205 -18.44 -3.64 12.54
N ARG A 206 -19.59 -4.13 13.01
CA ARG A 206 -20.81 -3.31 13.18
C ARG A 206 -20.63 -2.25 14.26
N ASP A 207 -20.04 -2.62 15.39
CA ASP A 207 -19.91 -1.72 16.53
C ASP A 207 -18.87 -0.60 16.25
N ILE A 208 -17.79 -0.89 15.52
CA ILE A 208 -16.83 0.10 15.02
C ILE A 208 -17.52 1.07 14.06
N LEU A 209 -18.28 0.57 13.09
CA LEU A 209 -19.01 1.43 12.14
C LEU A 209 -20.00 2.36 12.87
N LYS A 210 -20.74 1.82 13.84
CA LYS A 210 -21.67 2.59 14.66
C LYS A 210 -20.94 3.68 15.46
N ARG A 211 -19.79 3.38 16.05
CA ARG A 211 -18.93 4.37 16.74
C ARG A 211 -18.51 5.49 15.78
N LEU A 212 -17.98 5.13 14.61
CA LEU A 212 -17.47 6.09 13.63
C LEU A 212 -18.56 7.02 13.09
N ILE A 213 -19.76 6.51 12.79
CA ILE A 213 -20.88 7.33 12.30
C ILE A 213 -21.28 8.42 13.31
N ASN A 214 -21.14 8.15 14.61
CA ASN A 214 -21.50 9.09 15.68
C ASN A 214 -20.35 10.03 16.08
N ALA A 215 -19.13 9.81 15.56
CA ALA A 215 -17.99 10.66 15.85
C ALA A 215 -18.04 11.96 15.03
N THR A 216 -17.41 13.02 15.52
CA THR A 216 -17.21 14.26 14.76
C THR A 216 -16.41 13.97 13.48
N PRO A 217 -16.82 14.48 12.30
CA PRO A 217 -16.01 14.39 11.08
C PRO A 217 -14.61 14.96 11.27
N THR A 218 -13.59 14.27 10.76
CA THR A 218 -12.20 14.76 10.83
C THR A 218 -11.80 15.54 9.58
N CYS A 219 -12.53 15.38 8.47
CA CYS A 219 -12.30 16.07 7.20
C CYS A 219 -13.54 16.01 6.29
N LEU A 220 -13.51 16.70 5.14
CA LEU A 220 -14.60 16.68 4.16
C LEU A 220 -14.90 15.26 3.63
N ALA A 221 -13.89 14.40 3.50
CA ALA A 221 -14.10 13.03 3.02
C ALA A 221 -14.99 12.20 3.96
N ASP A 222 -14.96 12.48 5.28
CA ASP A 222 -15.85 11.85 6.25
C ASP A 222 -17.32 12.21 6.00
N GLU A 223 -17.60 13.48 5.73
CA GLU A 223 -18.95 13.97 5.44
C GLU A 223 -19.49 13.34 4.15
N LEU A 224 -18.65 13.28 3.12
CA LEU A 224 -19.00 12.66 1.83
C LEU A 224 -19.22 11.15 1.95
N ALA A 225 -18.51 10.47 2.87
CA ALA A 225 -18.67 9.03 3.09
C ALA A 225 -19.92 8.68 3.91
N LEU A 226 -20.45 9.61 4.71
CA LEU A 226 -21.47 9.34 5.72
C LEU A 226 -22.75 8.67 5.17
N PRO A 227 -23.33 9.06 4.01
CA PRO A 227 -24.52 8.40 3.48
C PRO A 227 -24.29 6.92 3.18
N ASP A 228 -23.16 6.56 2.57
CA ASP A 228 -22.80 5.17 2.27
C ASP A 228 -22.57 4.36 3.56
N LEU A 229 -21.91 4.97 4.55
CA LEU A 229 -21.67 4.33 5.85
C LEU A 229 -22.96 4.04 6.61
N LYS A 230 -23.93 4.96 6.60
CA LYS A 230 -25.26 4.72 7.20
C LYS A 230 -25.98 3.56 6.51
N ALA A 231 -26.00 3.54 5.17
CA ALA A 231 -26.59 2.45 4.42
C ALA A 231 -25.90 1.09 4.69
N ARG A 232 -24.57 1.08 4.91
CA ARG A 232 -23.83 -0.12 5.35
C ARG A 232 -24.26 -0.58 6.75
N LEU A 233 -24.38 0.34 7.70
CA LEU A 233 -24.81 0.02 9.06
C LEU A 233 -26.21 -0.60 9.06
N ASP A 234 -27.15 -0.06 8.28
CA ASP A 234 -28.50 -0.59 8.15
C ASP A 234 -28.50 -2.04 7.64
N ARG A 235 -27.60 -2.38 6.71
CA ARG A 235 -27.44 -3.77 6.23
C ARG A 235 -26.86 -4.67 7.33
N LEU A 236 -25.82 -4.22 8.03
CA LEU A 236 -25.19 -4.98 9.12
C LEU A 236 -26.12 -5.20 10.32
N GLN A 237 -27.09 -4.32 10.54
CA GLN A 237 -28.07 -4.46 11.64
C GLN A 237 -29.15 -5.51 11.34
N LYS A 238 -29.40 -5.84 10.07
CA LYS A 238 -30.37 -6.86 9.66
C LYS A 238 -29.84 -8.28 9.82
N ILE A 239 -28.52 -8.44 9.91
CA ILE A 239 -27.85 -9.73 10.02
C ILE A 239 -27.41 -9.92 11.47
N LYS A 240 -27.69 -11.09 12.06
CA LYS A 240 -27.19 -11.43 13.39
C LYS A 240 -25.70 -11.80 13.27
N PRO A 241 -24.78 -11.13 13.98
CA PRO A 241 -23.37 -11.51 13.99
C PRO A 241 -23.19 -12.94 14.50
N THR A 242 -22.32 -13.71 13.86
CA THR A 242 -22.04 -15.12 14.18
C THR A 242 -20.61 -15.34 14.66
N THR A 243 -19.75 -14.33 14.57
CA THR A 243 -18.33 -14.40 14.91
C THR A 243 -17.90 -13.22 15.78
N ASP A 244 -16.72 -13.36 16.39
CA ASP A 244 -16.03 -12.31 17.12
C ASP A 244 -14.57 -12.24 16.65
N ILE A 245 -14.03 -11.02 16.59
CA ILE A 245 -12.61 -10.76 16.31
C ILE A 245 -11.97 -10.02 17.48
N SER A 246 -10.67 -10.25 17.71
CA SER A 246 -9.90 -9.45 18.66
C SER A 246 -9.52 -8.11 18.06
N THR A 247 -9.83 -7.03 18.78
CA THR A 247 -9.39 -5.66 18.46
C THR A 247 -8.44 -5.10 19.52
N ASN A 248 -7.94 -5.95 20.41
CA ASN A 248 -7.08 -5.55 21.52
C ASN A 248 -5.59 -5.56 21.10
N LEU A 249 -4.95 -4.39 21.23
CA LEU A 249 -3.54 -4.22 20.86
C LEU A 249 -2.59 -5.06 21.72
N ALA A 250 -2.85 -5.23 23.01
CA ALA A 250 -2.02 -6.06 23.89
C ALA A 250 -2.08 -7.55 23.48
N VAL A 251 -3.28 -8.03 23.10
CA VAL A 251 -3.46 -9.39 22.56
C VAL A 251 -2.66 -9.57 21.27
N LEU A 252 -2.76 -8.61 20.34
CA LEU A 252 -1.99 -8.63 19.08
C LEU A 252 -0.47 -8.62 19.35
N ASN A 253 -0.01 -7.82 20.32
CA ASN A 253 1.41 -7.73 20.65
C ASN A 253 1.98 -9.04 21.18
N SER A 254 1.16 -9.85 21.88
CA SER A 254 1.53 -11.17 22.41
C SER A 254 1.31 -12.34 21.44
N ARG A 255 0.86 -12.07 20.21
CA ARG A 255 0.40 -13.10 19.27
C ARG A 255 1.55 -13.89 18.63
N ASP A 256 1.51 -15.21 18.74
CA ASP A 256 2.35 -16.12 17.94
C ASP A 256 1.62 -16.56 16.65
N PHE A 257 2.01 -16.00 15.50
CA PHE A 257 1.34 -16.23 14.22
C PHE A 257 1.52 -17.63 13.63
N SER A 258 2.44 -18.44 14.19
CA SER A 258 2.58 -19.86 13.82
C SER A 258 1.36 -20.68 14.30
N GLN A 259 0.73 -20.24 15.40
CA GLN A 259 -0.51 -20.82 15.92
C GLN A 259 -1.74 -20.31 15.17
N PRO A 260 -2.80 -21.13 15.03
CA PRO A 260 -4.08 -20.67 14.47
C PRO A 260 -4.70 -19.55 15.33
N PRO A 261 -5.53 -18.67 14.73
CA PRO A 261 -6.18 -17.59 15.47
C PRO A 261 -7.19 -18.14 16.50
N PRO A 262 -7.41 -17.43 17.60
CA PRO A 262 -8.53 -17.71 18.49
C PRO A 262 -9.85 -17.57 17.71
N GLY A 263 -10.65 -18.64 17.64
CA GLY A 263 -11.92 -18.66 16.90
C GLY A 263 -11.88 -19.28 15.50
N GLY A 264 -10.73 -19.85 15.08
CA GLY A 264 -10.55 -20.52 13.79
C GLY A 264 -9.74 -19.69 12.79
N ASP A 265 -9.45 -20.21 11.60
CA ASP A 265 -8.68 -19.45 10.60
C ASP A 265 -9.52 -18.31 10.01
N ALA A 266 -9.08 -17.08 10.27
CA ALA A 266 -9.67 -15.85 9.74
C ALA A 266 -9.38 -15.66 8.25
N VAL A 267 -8.37 -16.35 7.71
CA VAL A 267 -8.01 -16.34 6.30
C VAL A 267 -9.11 -17.08 5.55
N ALA A 268 -9.82 -16.38 4.66
CA ALA A 268 -10.75 -17.05 3.75
C ALA A 268 -10.03 -18.22 3.07
N VAL A 269 -10.57 -19.43 3.17
CA VAL A 269 -10.12 -20.55 2.33
C VAL A 269 -10.23 -20.03 0.91
N ALA A 270 -9.09 -19.86 0.25
CA ALA A 270 -9.08 -19.42 -1.13
C ALA A 270 -9.92 -20.44 -1.90
N ALA A 271 -11.14 -20.06 -2.28
CA ALA A 271 -11.81 -20.77 -3.35
C ALA A 271 -10.83 -20.69 -4.51
N GLU A 272 -10.31 -21.84 -4.94
CA GLU A 272 -9.57 -21.92 -6.20
C GLU A 272 -10.39 -21.14 -7.21
N VAL A 273 -9.83 -20.04 -7.68
CA VAL A 273 -10.42 -19.25 -8.76
C VAL A 273 -10.37 -20.18 -9.96
N THR A 274 -11.45 -20.94 -10.15
CA THR A 274 -11.75 -21.58 -11.41
C THR A 274 -11.99 -20.42 -12.35
N THR A 275 -10.97 -20.13 -13.17
CA THR A 275 -11.06 -19.16 -14.25
C THR A 275 -12.12 -19.63 -15.22
N GLU A 276 -13.38 -19.23 -15.01
CA GLU A 276 -14.34 -19.21 -16.11
C GLU A 276 -13.96 -18.05 -17.04
N PRO A 277 -13.88 -18.29 -18.36
CA PRO A 277 -13.51 -17.26 -19.30
C PRO A 277 -14.64 -16.23 -19.36
N THR A 278 -14.39 -15.04 -18.84
CA THR A 278 -15.31 -13.92 -19.07
C THR A 278 -15.21 -13.53 -20.54
N THR A 279 -16.20 -13.97 -21.32
CA THR A 279 -16.43 -13.53 -22.69
C THR A 279 -16.62 -12.01 -22.67
N THR A 280 -15.61 -11.27 -23.10
CA THR A 280 -15.73 -9.83 -23.35
C THR A 280 -16.62 -9.62 -24.57
N THR A 281 -17.90 -9.39 -24.35
CA THR A 281 -18.78 -8.78 -25.35
C THR A 281 -18.41 -7.30 -25.43
N ARG A 282 -17.65 -6.97 -26.47
CA ARG A 282 -17.28 -5.60 -26.84
C ARG A 282 -18.55 -4.86 -27.26
N VAL A 283 -19.03 -3.94 -26.42
CA VAL A 283 -19.99 -2.91 -26.81
C VAL A 283 -19.37 -1.56 -26.51
N SER A 284 -19.17 -0.78 -27.56
CA SER A 284 -18.68 0.60 -27.53
C SER A 284 -19.65 1.49 -26.75
N GLY A 285 -19.16 2.19 -25.74
CA GLY A 285 -19.92 3.23 -25.05
C GLY A 285 -19.61 3.30 -23.56
N VAL A 286 -18.69 4.21 -23.21
CA VAL A 286 -18.49 4.86 -21.90
C VAL A 286 -19.19 4.22 -20.70
N THR A 287 -18.43 3.53 -19.83
CA THR A 287 -18.78 3.42 -18.40
C THR A 287 -17.53 3.52 -17.52
N LEU A 288 -17.22 4.76 -17.16
CA LEU A 288 -16.30 5.14 -16.11
C LEU A 288 -16.98 4.96 -14.74
N ARG A 289 -16.88 3.78 -14.11
CA ARG A 289 -17.28 3.59 -12.69
C ARG A 289 -16.52 2.44 -12.05
N VAL A 290 -15.29 2.68 -11.59
CA VAL A 290 -14.70 2.27 -10.29
C VAL A 290 -13.31 2.92 -10.26
N LEU A 291 -13.19 4.17 -9.79
CA LEU A 291 -11.90 4.82 -9.43
C LEU A 291 -12.22 6.05 -8.57
N GLY A 292 -12.91 5.83 -7.46
CA GLY A 292 -13.20 6.88 -6.49
C GLY A 292 -12.00 7.13 -5.61
N GLY A 293 -11.18 8.13 -5.96
CA GLY A 293 -10.16 8.70 -5.07
C GLY A 293 -9.02 9.45 -5.76
N LEU A 294 -8.48 8.92 -6.86
CA LEU A 294 -7.26 9.46 -7.49
C LEU A 294 -7.51 10.35 -8.71
N LEU A 295 -8.68 10.27 -9.34
CA LEU A 295 -8.98 11.03 -10.56
C LEU A 295 -9.32 12.51 -10.29
N LEU A 296 -9.68 12.88 -9.06
CA LEU A 296 -10.03 14.26 -8.71
C LEU A 296 -8.81 15.17 -8.49
N ILE A 297 -7.62 14.61 -8.21
CA ILE A 297 -6.40 15.42 -8.00
C ILE A 297 -5.75 15.78 -9.34
N ALA A 298 -5.80 14.88 -10.33
CA ALA A 298 -5.27 15.15 -11.67
C ALA A 298 -6.01 16.30 -12.38
N LEU A 299 -7.34 16.38 -12.23
CA LEU A 299 -8.14 17.43 -12.86
C LEU A 299 -7.98 18.82 -12.19
N ALA A 300 -7.75 18.85 -10.87
CA ALA A 300 -7.51 20.11 -10.15
C ALA A 300 -6.13 20.72 -10.47
N ALA A 301 -5.10 19.90 -10.63
CA ALA A 301 -3.75 20.37 -10.98
C ALA A 301 -3.66 20.88 -12.43
N ILE A 302 -4.34 20.23 -13.38
CA ILE A 302 -4.40 20.67 -14.78
C ILE A 302 -5.17 21.99 -14.92
N GLY A 303 -6.25 22.17 -14.16
CA GLY A 303 -7.01 23.42 -14.13
C GLY A 303 -6.21 24.61 -13.58
N MET A 304 -5.40 24.39 -12.54
CA MET A 304 -4.62 25.45 -11.89
C MET A 304 -3.41 25.89 -12.74
N TRP A 305 -2.77 24.97 -13.45
CA TRP A 305 -1.66 25.27 -14.37
C TRP A 305 -2.10 26.07 -15.61
N SER A 306 -3.28 25.77 -16.16
CA SER A 306 -3.85 26.52 -17.31
C SER A 306 -4.27 27.95 -16.94
N LEU A 307 -4.72 28.15 -15.69
CA LEU A 307 -5.15 29.47 -15.18
C LEU A 307 -3.97 30.39 -14.82
N MET A 308 -2.80 29.83 -14.50
CA MET A 308 -1.58 30.63 -14.28
C MET A 308 -0.93 31.09 -15.60
N ARG A 309 -1.07 30.31 -16.69
CA ARG A 309 -0.49 30.65 -18.00
C ARG A 309 -1.26 31.74 -18.78
N THR A 310 -2.50 32.03 -18.37
CA THR A 310 -3.34 33.07 -18.99
C THR A 310 -3.22 34.44 -18.31
N ARG A 311 -2.36 34.56 -17.28
CA ARG A 311 -2.11 35.80 -16.53
C ARG A 311 -0.70 36.37 -16.70
N GLU A 312 -0.07 36.19 -17.86
CA GLU A 312 1.06 37.08 -18.22
C GLU A 312 0.50 38.42 -18.74
N PRO A 313 0.85 39.56 -18.12
CA PRO A 313 0.44 40.87 -18.63
C PRO A 313 1.24 41.20 -19.90
N ARG A 314 0.54 41.48 -20.99
CA ARG A 314 1.15 42.07 -22.19
C ARG A 314 1.58 43.50 -21.87
N HIS A 315 2.89 43.75 -21.91
CA HIS A 315 3.47 45.06 -22.16
C HIS A 315 4.09 45.06 -23.56
#